data_AF-D4LRK0-F1
#
_entry.id   AF-D4LRK0-F1
#
_cell.length_a   1.000
_cell.length_b   1.000
_cell.length_c   1.000
_cell.angle_alpha   90.00
_cell.angle_beta   90.00
_cell.angle_gamma   90.00
#
_symmetry.space_group_name_H-M   'P 1'
#
loop_
_entity.id
_entity.type
_entity.pdbx_description
1 polymer ?
#
loop_
_entity_poly.entity_id
_entity_poly.type
_entity_poly.pdbx_seq_one_letter_code
_entity_poly.pdbx_strand_id
1 'polypeptide(L)' 'MNKEKEVEAYLKNELPEEEKLKYEIAQELGVLDKVLEGGWKSLSAKETGRIGGLVASKRKENER' A
#
# COMPACT_ATOMS: atom_id res chain seq x y z
N MET A 1 15.39 -2.73 -10.74
CA MET A 1 14.19 -3.04 -11.54
C MET A 1 13.11 -3.47 -10.54
N ASN A 2 12.02 -2.79 -10.23
CA ASN A 2 11.27 -1.71 -10.87
C ASN A 2 10.60 -0.86 -9.77
N LYS A 3 11.30 0.13 -9.18
CA LYS A 3 10.66 1.07 -8.24
C LYS A 3 9.58 1.91 -8.93
N GLU A 4 9.80 2.17 -10.22
CA GLU A 4 8.92 3.00 -11.05
C GLU A 4 7.66 2.25 -11.49
N LYS A 5 7.69 0.93 -11.71
CA LYS A 5 6.50 0.22 -12.23
C LYS A 5 5.35 0.13 -11.24
N GLU A 6 5.62 -0.02 -9.94
CA GLU A 6 4.56 -0.13 -8.94
C GLU A 6 3.84 1.20 -8.72
N VAL A 7 4.62 2.29 -8.58
CA VAL A 7 4.07 3.66 -8.47
C VAL A 7 3.40 4.08 -9.77
N GLU A 8 3.97 3.73 -10.93
CA GLU A 8 3.35 4.02 -12.23
C GLU A 8 2.06 3.21 -12.42
N ALA A 9 1.98 1.95 -11.97
CA ALA A 9 0.75 1.16 -11.98
C ALA A 9 -0.32 1.74 -11.04
N TYR A 10 0.09 2.31 -9.89
CA TYR A 10 -0.82 3.05 -9.01
C TYR A 10 -1.40 4.28 -9.72
N LEU A 11 -0.54 5.07 -10.36
CA LEU A 11 -0.93 6.28 -11.12
C LEU A 11 -1.81 5.94 -12.33
N LYS A 12 -1.52 4.84 -13.02
CA LYS A 12 -2.34 4.32 -14.14
C LYS A 12 -3.61 3.61 -13.67
N ASN A 13 -3.81 3.47 -12.37
CA ASN A 13 -4.94 2.78 -11.76
C ASN A 13 -5.06 1.29 -12.18
N GLU A 14 -3.98 0.71 -12.71
CA GLU A 14 -3.86 -0.68 -13.14
C GLU A 14 -3.53 -1.64 -11.99
N LEU A 15 -3.38 -1.11 -10.77
CA LEU A 15 -3.19 -1.93 -9.59
C LEU A 15 -4.48 -2.68 -9.20
N PRO A 16 -4.35 -3.93 -8.72
CA PRO A 16 -5.47 -4.64 -8.13
C PRO A 16 -6.01 -3.89 -6.91
N GLU A 17 -7.27 -4.09 -6.58
CA GLU A 17 -7.95 -3.39 -5.47
C GLU A 17 -7.18 -3.53 -4.15
N GLU A 18 -6.60 -4.71 -3.88
CA GLU A 18 -5.78 -4.92 -2.68
C GLU A 18 -4.58 -3.97 -2.62
N GLU A 19 -3.90 -3.76 -3.74
CA GLU A 19 -2.74 -2.87 -3.79
C GLU A 19 -3.19 -1.41 -3.61
N LYS A 20 -4.29 -1.00 -4.27
CA LYS A 20 -4.87 0.34 -4.06
C LYS A 20 -5.20 0.59 -2.59
N LEU A 21 -5.80 -0.39 -1.91
CA LEU A 21 -6.10 -0.34 -0.48
C LEU A 21 -4.85 -0.14 0.38
N LYS A 22 -3.72 -0.78 0.05
CA LYS A 22 -2.45 -0.56 0.75
C LYS A 22 -2.02 0.90 0.65
N TYR A 23 -2.08 1.49 -0.55
CA TYR A 23 -1.72 2.89 -0.77
C TYR A 23 -2.69 3.85 -0.07
N GLU A 24 -4.00 3.57 -0.07
CA GLU A 24 -4.98 4.37 0.69
C GLU A 24 -4.68 4.34 2.20
N ILE A 25 -4.42 3.17 2.76
CA ILE A 25 -4.08 3.05 4.18
C ILE A 25 -2.74 3.73 4.47
N ALA A 26 -1.75 3.62 3.58
CA ALA A 26 -0.49 4.34 3.70
C ALA A 26 -0.71 5.87 3.70
N GLN A 27 -1.67 6.36 2.91
CA GLN A 27 -2.09 7.76 2.89
C GLN A 27 -2.73 8.16 4.22
N GLU A 28 -3.69 7.37 4.72
CA GLU A 28 -4.34 7.62 6.02
C GLU A 28 -3.33 7.63 7.18
N LEU A 29 -2.29 6.80 7.10
CA LEU A 29 -1.22 6.73 8.09
C LEU A 29 -0.13 7.79 7.91
N GLY A 30 -0.19 8.61 6.86
CA GLY A 30 0.80 9.66 6.57
C GLY A 30 2.19 9.11 6.18
N VAL A 31 2.25 7.87 5.69
CA VAL A 31 3.49 7.23 5.24
C VAL A 31 3.55 7.04 3.73
N LEU A 32 2.53 7.53 3.01
CA LEU A 32 2.44 7.44 1.54
C LEU A 32 3.66 8.02 0.85
N ASP A 33 4.12 9.23 1.22
CA ASP A 33 5.28 9.87 0.60
C ASP A 33 6.53 8.98 0.67
N LYS A 34 6.76 8.33 1.82
CA LYS A 34 7.87 7.39 1.99
C LYS A 34 7.73 6.16 1.10
N VAL A 35 6.51 5.68 0.87
CA VAL A 35 6.25 4.54 -0.02
C VAL A 35 6.43 4.97 -1.48
N LEU A 36 6.02 6.18 -1.86
CA LEU A 36 6.19 6.69 -3.22
C LEU A 36 7.67 6.96 -3.54
N GLU A 37 8.44 7.53 -2.62
CA GLU A 37 9.86 7.83 -2.82
C GLU A 37 10.76 6.60 -2.63
N GLY A 38 10.47 5.79 -1.60
CA GLY A 38 11.33 4.72 -1.12
C GLY A 38 10.84 3.29 -1.37
N GLY A 39 9.57 3.13 -1.77
CA GLY A 39 8.86 1.86 -1.83
C GLY A 39 8.47 1.34 -0.44
N TRP A 40 7.71 0.25 -0.37
CA TRP A 40 7.33 -0.41 0.89
C TRP A 40 8.51 -0.79 1.80
N LYS A 41 9.70 -0.97 1.22
CA LYS A 41 10.94 -1.27 1.95
C LYS A 41 11.51 -0.09 2.74
N SER A 42 11.03 1.14 2.50
CA SER A 42 11.44 2.34 3.25
C SER A 42 10.74 2.43 4.60
N LEU A 43 9.62 1.71 4.75
CA LEU A 43 8.85 1.65 5.98
C LEU A 43 9.47 0.67 6.97
N SER A 44 9.28 0.95 8.25
CA SER A 44 9.59 0.01 9.33
C SER A 44 8.66 -1.19 9.28
N ALA A 45 9.13 -2.35 9.76
CA ALA A 45 8.31 -3.55 9.94
C ALA A 45 7.01 -3.27 10.73
N LYS A 46 7.04 -2.29 11.66
CA LYS A 46 5.84 -1.87 12.42
C LYS A 46 4.83 -1.11 11.56
N GLU A 47 5.29 -0.25 10.66
CA GLU A 47 4.44 0.51 9.73
C GLU A 47 3.85 -0.44 8.68
N THR A 48 4.69 -1.22 8.01
CA THR A 48 4.26 -2.19 6.98
C THR A 48 3.35 -3.27 7.57
N GLY A 49 3.64 -3.75 8.79
CA GLY A 49 2.81 -4.73 9.48
C GLY A 49 1.42 -4.20 9.87
N ARG A 50 1.31 -2.92 10.24
CA ARG A 50 0.00 -2.27 10.48
C ARG A 50 -0.81 -2.19 9.20
N ILE A 51 -0.19 -1.79 8.10
CA ILE A 51 -0.84 -1.67 6.79
C ILE A 51 -1.36 -3.05 6.34
N GLY A 52 -0.50 -4.08 6.40
CA GLY A 52 -0.90 -5.45 6.07
C GLY A 52 -2.05 -5.98 6.93
N GLY A 53 -2.05 -5.67 8.23
CA GLY A 53 -3.14 -6.03 9.14
C GLY A 53 -4.47 -5.35 8.78
N LEU A 54 -4.45 -4.05 8.46
CA LEU A 54 -5.64 -3.29 8.07
C LEU A 54 -6.21 -3.76 6.73
N VAL A 55 -5.34 -4.05 5.75
CA VAL A 55 -5.73 -4.63 4.47
C VAL A 55 -6.39 -5.98 4.66
N ALA A 56 -5.79 -6.87 5.46
CA ALA A 56 -6.34 -8.19 5.74
C ALA A 56 -7.69 -8.11 6.46
N SER A 57 -7.88 -7.16 7.37
CA SER A 57 -9.17 -6.91 8.02
C SER A 57 -10.23 -6.45 7.02
N LYS A 58 -9.92 -5.46 6.18
CA LYS A 58 -10.86 -4.99 5.13
C LYS A 58 -11.21 -6.07 4.12
N ARG A 59 -10.24 -6.90 3.72
CA ARG A 59 -10.49 -8.07 2.85
C ARG A 59 -11.49 -9.04 3.48
N LYS A 60 -11.29 -9.40 4.75
CA LYS A 60 -12.22 -10.28 5.48
C LYS A 60 -13.62 -9.70 5.64
N GLU A 61 -13.74 -8.39 5.74
CA GLU A 61 -15.03 -7.70 5.80
C GLU A 61 -15.74 -7.74 4.44
N ASN A 62 -15.01 -7.57 3.35
CA ASN A 62 -15.56 -7.60 1.98
C ASN A 62 -15.91 -9.02 1.49
N GLU A 63 -15.36 -10.06 2.13
CA GLU A 63 -15.65 -11.47 1.86
C GLU A 63 -16.78 -12.04 2.76
N ARG A 64 -17.36 -11.23 3.67
CA ARG A 64 -18.49 -11.60 4.54
C ARG A 64 -19.83 -11.22 3.95
#